data_AF-A0A6B0YYK7-F1
#
_entry.id   AF-A0A6B0YYK7-F1
#
_cell.length_a   1.000
_cell.length_b   1.000
_cell.length_c   1.000
_cell.angle_alpha   90.00
_cell.angle_beta   90.00
_cell.angle_gamma   90.00
#
_symmetry.space_group_name_H-M   'P 1'
#
loop_
_entity.id
_entity.type
_entity.pdbx_description
1 polymer ?
#
loop_
_entity_poly.entity_id
_entity_poly.type
_entity_poly.pdbx_seq_one_letter_code
_entity_poly.pdbx_strand_id
1 'polypeptide(L)'
;MNKSSKKKLSMEDRRDKVVQMTMAGMSTRAIALVLGVNHTTISRDLNARLEAFSKDNKEVERERSLQQARLNSLMAVLWPQATEGGETQGPTKMILQLMERQAKLLGLDVPKRVEHSGPDVEPIEAAQPAKPDMSDFTDEELDTFLVLVDKIKYPQEKEEVDA
;
A
#
# COMPACT_ATOMS: atom_id res chain seq x y z
N MET A 1 -35.65 -33.11 23.87
CA MET A 1 -35.25 -32.64 22.52
C MET A 1 -34.44 -31.37 22.66
N ASN A 2 -33.12 -31.43 22.44
CA ASN A 2 -32.19 -30.36 22.80
C ASN A 2 -31.92 -29.43 21.61
N LYS A 3 -32.09 -28.12 21.84
CA LYS A 3 -31.95 -27.04 20.85
C LYS A 3 -30.50 -26.95 20.34
N SER A 4 -30.34 -26.98 19.03
CA SER A 4 -29.06 -26.87 18.31
C SER A 4 -28.20 -25.70 18.81
N SER A 5 -27.05 -26.03 19.39
CA SER A 5 -26.00 -25.07 19.75
C SER A 5 -25.37 -24.53 18.47
N LYS A 6 -25.61 -23.24 18.15
CA LYS A 6 -24.90 -22.52 17.08
C LYS A 6 -23.40 -22.61 17.37
N LYS A 7 -22.68 -23.40 16.56
CA LYS A 7 -21.22 -23.57 16.67
C LYS A 7 -20.55 -22.20 16.49
N LYS A 8 -20.07 -21.60 17.58
CA LYS A 8 -19.26 -20.38 17.55
C LYS A 8 -18.02 -20.67 16.70
N LEU A 9 -17.77 -19.85 15.68
CA LEU A 9 -16.51 -19.90 14.94
C LEU A 9 -15.35 -19.64 15.92
N SER A 10 -14.26 -20.38 15.76
CA SER A 10 -13.01 -20.07 16.48
C SER A 10 -12.56 -18.65 16.13
N MET A 11 -11.80 -18.01 17.02
CA MET A 11 -11.24 -16.69 16.74
C MET A 11 -10.31 -16.71 15.53
N GLU A 12 -9.54 -17.79 15.35
CA GLU A 12 -8.67 -17.97 14.19
C GLU A 12 -9.48 -18.13 12.90
N ASP A 13 -10.45 -19.06 12.87
CA ASP A 13 -11.35 -19.23 11.72
C ASP A 13 -12.06 -17.94 11.31
N ARG A 14 -12.43 -17.10 12.29
CA ARG A 14 -13.07 -15.81 12.04
C ARG A 14 -12.08 -14.85 11.39
N ARG A 15 -10.84 -14.76 11.89
CA ARG A 15 -9.79 -13.91 11.33
C ARG A 15 -9.44 -14.30 9.89
N ASP A 16 -9.35 -15.60 9.60
CA ASP A 16 -9.14 -16.11 8.25
C ASP A 16 -10.23 -15.66 7.29
N LYS A 17 -11.50 -15.82 7.70
CA LYS A 17 -12.66 -15.39 6.92
C LYS A 17 -12.70 -13.87 6.72
N VAL A 18 -12.31 -13.09 7.73
CA VAL A 18 -12.20 -11.63 7.62
C VAL A 18 -11.20 -11.25 6.54
N VAL A 19 -10.00 -11.82 6.55
CA VAL A 19 -8.99 -11.53 5.53
C VAL A 19 -9.48 -11.93 4.13
N GLN A 20 -10.06 -13.13 3.99
CA GLN A 20 -10.58 -13.61 2.72
C GLN A 20 -11.67 -12.69 2.14
N MET A 21 -12.61 -12.23 2.97
CA MET A 21 -13.69 -11.34 2.52
C MET A 21 -13.19 -9.92 2.23
N THR A 22 -12.19 -9.43 2.98
CA THR A 22 -11.53 -8.15 2.69
C THR A 22 -10.75 -8.22 1.37
N MET A 23 -10.06 -9.33 1.08
CA MET A 23 -9.40 -9.56 -0.22
C MET A 23 -10.40 -9.63 -1.38
N ALA A 24 -11.63 -10.10 -1.12
CA ALA A 24 -12.73 -10.07 -2.09
C ALA A 24 -13.39 -8.69 -2.24
N GLY A 25 -12.86 -7.64 -1.59
CA GLY A 25 -13.32 -6.25 -1.73
C GLY A 25 -14.48 -5.86 -0.81
N MET A 26 -14.87 -6.69 0.15
CA MET A 26 -15.96 -6.34 1.08
C MET A 26 -15.51 -5.31 2.13
N SER A 27 -16.40 -4.36 2.45
CA SER A 27 -16.17 -3.39 3.52
C SER A 27 -16.26 -4.05 4.91
N THR A 28 -15.57 -3.51 5.91
CA THR A 28 -15.58 -4.04 7.29
C THR A 28 -16.99 -4.09 7.90
N ARG A 29 -17.85 -3.14 7.53
CA ARG A 29 -19.26 -3.11 7.92
C ARG A 29 -20.06 -4.24 7.27
N ALA A 30 -19.84 -4.52 5.99
CA ALA A 30 -20.50 -5.65 5.31
C ALA A 30 -20.05 -7.00 5.90
N ILE A 31 -18.76 -7.15 6.18
CA ILE A 31 -18.20 -8.36 6.80
C ILE A 31 -18.75 -8.57 8.22
N ALA A 32 -18.89 -7.50 8.99
CA ALA A 32 -19.50 -7.53 10.33
C ALA A 32 -20.93 -8.09 10.32
N LEU A 33 -21.74 -7.68 9.34
CA LEU A 33 -23.09 -8.18 9.15
C LEU A 33 -23.10 -9.67 8.78
N VAL A 34 -22.23 -10.09 7.87
CA VAL A 34 -22.11 -11.49 7.42
C VAL A 34 -21.66 -12.42 8.54
N LEU A 35 -20.67 -11.99 9.34
CA LEU A 35 -20.10 -12.80 10.43
C LEU A 35 -20.84 -12.63 11.76
N GLY A 36 -21.84 -11.74 11.82
CA GLY A 36 -22.65 -11.49 13.02
C GLY A 36 -21.84 -10.93 14.20
N VAL A 37 -20.80 -10.14 13.93
CA VAL A 37 -19.93 -9.53 14.96
C VAL A 37 -19.83 -8.02 14.76
N ASN A 38 -19.42 -7.29 15.79
CA ASN A 38 -19.24 -5.84 15.70
C ASN A 38 -18.12 -5.48 14.69
N HIS A 39 -18.30 -4.40 13.91
CA HIS A 39 -17.29 -3.89 12.98
C HIS A 39 -15.94 -3.61 13.67
N THR A 40 -15.93 -3.19 14.95
CA THR A 40 -14.69 -2.98 15.70
C THR A 40 -13.92 -4.28 15.92
N THR A 41 -14.63 -5.41 16.07
CA THR A 41 -14.04 -6.75 16.14
C THR A 41 -13.43 -7.15 14.81
N ILE A 42 -14.08 -6.83 13.69
CA ILE A 42 -13.54 -7.07 12.34
C ILE A 42 -12.25 -6.30 12.12
N SER A 43 -12.22 -5.00 12.44
CA SER A 43 -11.00 -4.19 12.31
C SER A 43 -9.86 -4.72 13.18
N ARG A 44 -10.16 -5.17 14.41
CA ARG A 44 -9.16 -5.78 15.29
C ARG A 44 -8.64 -7.12 14.76
N ASP A 45 -9.53 -7.97 14.25
CA ASP A 45 -9.19 -9.27 13.69
C ASP A 45 -8.37 -9.13 12.39
N LEU A 46 -8.69 -8.14 11.55
CA LEU A 46 -7.91 -7.79 10.36
C LEU A 46 -6.50 -7.30 10.75
N ASN A 47 -6.40 -6.34 11.67
CA ASN A 47 -5.11 -5.83 12.13
C ASN A 47 -4.24 -6.92 12.77
N ALA A 48 -4.83 -7.78 13.61
CA ALA A 48 -4.11 -8.89 14.23
C ALA A 48 -3.55 -9.87 13.19
N ARG A 49 -4.26 -10.08 12.06
CA ARG A 49 -3.79 -10.96 11.00
C ARG A 49 -2.76 -10.31 10.09
N LEU A 50 -2.90 -9.02 9.81
CA LEU A 50 -1.87 -8.22 9.12
C LEU A 50 -0.57 -8.15 9.96
N GLU A 51 -0.68 -8.01 11.28
CA GLU A 51 0.46 -8.08 12.20
C GLU A 51 1.07 -9.48 12.30
N ALA A 52 0.26 -10.53 12.19
CA ALA A 52 0.79 -11.90 12.12
C ALA A 52 1.58 -12.12 10.82
N PHE A 53 1.06 -11.66 9.68
CA PHE A 53 1.80 -11.67 8.42
C PHE A 53 3.09 -10.84 8.47
N SER A 54 3.11 -9.72 9.21
CA SER A 54 4.36 -8.97 9.42
C SER A 54 5.33 -9.65 10.40
N LYS A 55 4.83 -10.49 11.32
CA LYS A 55 5.64 -11.30 12.25
C LYS A 55 6.14 -12.61 11.66
N ASP A 56 5.58 -13.08 10.54
CA ASP A 56 6.16 -14.14 9.68
C ASP A 56 7.43 -13.66 8.93
N ASN A 57 8.18 -12.72 9.52
CA ASN A 57 9.53 -12.29 9.17
C ASN A 57 10.53 -13.44 9.02
N LYS A 58 10.25 -14.66 9.48
CA LYS A 58 11.19 -15.78 9.36
C LYS A 58 11.46 -16.17 7.91
N GLU A 59 10.46 -16.07 7.04
CA GLU A 59 10.63 -16.38 5.61
C GLU A 59 11.36 -15.24 4.90
N VAL A 60 11.00 -13.99 5.20
CA VAL A 60 11.69 -12.80 4.72
C VAL A 60 13.15 -12.76 5.20
N GLU A 61 13.42 -13.13 6.44
CA GLU A 61 14.76 -13.16 7.03
C GLU A 61 15.58 -14.34 6.49
N ARG A 62 14.94 -15.49 6.23
CA ARG A 62 15.58 -16.62 5.53
C ARG A 62 16.00 -16.21 4.12
N GLU A 63 15.10 -15.56 3.38
CA GLU A 63 15.42 -15.06 2.03
C GLU A 63 16.50 -13.98 2.09
N ARG A 64 16.41 -13.04 3.03
CA ARG A 64 17.45 -12.03 3.30
C ARG A 64 18.81 -12.68 3.55
N SER A 65 18.86 -13.70 4.41
CA SER A 65 20.07 -14.45 4.75
C SER A 65 20.65 -15.19 3.53
N LEU A 66 19.79 -15.81 2.72
CA LEU A 66 20.21 -16.50 1.50
C LEU A 66 20.79 -15.52 0.47
N GLN A 67 20.15 -14.37 0.29
CA GLN A 67 20.64 -13.32 -0.61
C GLN A 67 21.96 -12.73 -0.12
N GLN A 68 22.11 -12.50 1.19
CA GLN A 68 23.37 -12.06 1.79
C GLN A 68 24.50 -13.07 1.50
N ALA A 69 24.25 -14.37 1.64
CA ALA A 69 25.22 -15.42 1.36
C ALA A 69 25.65 -15.47 -0.12
N ARG A 70 24.70 -15.28 -1.05
CA ARG A 70 24.99 -15.18 -2.49
C ARG A 70 25.87 -13.98 -2.81
N LEU A 71 25.55 -12.80 -2.25
CA LEU A 71 26.35 -11.58 -2.43
C LEU A 71 27.76 -11.74 -1.88
N ASN A 72 27.92 -12.33 -0.68
CA ASN A 72 29.22 -12.64 -0.10
C ASN A 72 30.05 -13.57 -0.99
N SER A 73 29.42 -14.58 -1.60
CA SER A 73 30.10 -15.53 -2.49
C SER A 73 30.63 -14.85 -3.76
N LEU A 74 29.84 -13.96 -4.38
CA LEU A 74 30.26 -13.18 -5.53
C LEU A 74 31.39 -12.21 -5.18
N MET A 75 31.28 -11.54 -4.03
CA MET A 75 32.32 -10.64 -3.53
C MET A 75 33.63 -11.39 -3.28
N ALA A 76 33.60 -12.58 -2.68
CA ALA A 76 34.81 -13.35 -2.41
C ALA A 76 35.60 -13.68 -3.69
N VAL A 77 34.92 -13.95 -4.81
CA VAL A 77 35.55 -14.22 -6.12
C VAL A 77 36.13 -12.95 -6.74
N LEU A 78 35.42 -11.83 -6.60
CA LEU A 78 35.82 -10.56 -7.21
C LEU A 78 36.85 -9.79 -6.38
N TRP A 79 36.89 -10.03 -5.06
CA TRP A 79 37.72 -9.26 -4.13
C TRP A 79 39.20 -9.27 -4.50
N PRO A 80 39.86 -10.42 -4.74
CA PRO A 80 41.26 -10.44 -5.15
C PRO A 80 41.49 -9.63 -6.43
N GLN A 81 40.61 -9.76 -7.43
CA GLN A 81 40.71 -9.06 -8.72
C GLN A 81 40.57 -7.54 -8.57
N ALA A 82 39.77 -7.08 -7.61
CA ALA A 82 39.58 -5.66 -7.34
C ALA A 82 40.70 -5.06 -6.47
N THR A 83 41.38 -5.86 -5.63
CA THR A 83 42.41 -5.39 -4.70
C THR A 83 43.84 -5.59 -5.19
N GLU A 84 44.10 -6.58 -6.04
CA GLU A 84 45.45 -6.88 -6.55
C GLU A 84 45.90 -5.95 -7.69
N GLY A 85 45.06 -4.96 -8.08
CA GLY A 85 45.46 -3.91 -9.00
C GLY A 85 45.56 -4.39 -10.45
N GLY A 86 44.44 -4.79 -11.04
CA GLY A 86 44.32 -4.95 -12.50
C GLY A 86 44.02 -3.62 -13.20
N GLU A 87 44.42 -3.47 -14.47
CA GLU A 87 44.13 -2.28 -15.30
C GLU A 87 42.63 -2.01 -15.51
N THR A 88 41.78 -3.01 -15.27
CA THR A 88 40.34 -2.94 -15.56
C THR A 88 39.54 -2.53 -14.32
N GLN A 89 38.79 -1.42 -14.42
CA GLN A 89 37.89 -0.96 -13.35
C GLN A 89 36.64 -1.84 -13.14
N GLY A 90 36.47 -2.92 -13.93
CA GLY A 90 35.29 -3.77 -13.90
C GLY A 90 35.03 -4.42 -12.54
N PRO A 91 35.98 -5.19 -11.97
CA PRO A 91 35.80 -5.87 -10.69
C PRO A 91 35.53 -4.89 -9.54
N THR A 92 36.23 -3.76 -9.48
CA THR A 92 36.02 -2.72 -8.45
C THR A 92 34.61 -2.14 -8.53
N LYS A 93 34.10 -1.82 -9.73
CA LYS A 93 32.73 -1.32 -9.91
C LYS A 93 31.69 -2.36 -9.48
N MET A 94 31.88 -3.63 -9.85
CA MET A 94 30.97 -4.71 -9.44
C MET A 94 30.94 -4.88 -7.92
N ILE A 95 32.09 -4.83 -7.24
CA ILE A 95 32.14 -4.90 -5.77
C ILE A 95 31.39 -3.73 -5.12
N LEU A 96 31.59 -2.50 -5.60
CA LEU A 96 30.86 -1.34 -5.07
C LEU A 96 29.34 -1.49 -5.21
N GLN A 97 28.86 -2.02 -6.34
CA GLN A 97 27.44 -2.31 -6.55
C GLN A 97 26.92 -3.42 -5.62
N LEU A 98 27.72 -4.46 -5.39
CA LEU A 98 27.37 -5.54 -4.45
C LEU A 98 27.31 -5.03 -3.00
N MET A 99 28.26 -4.18 -2.60
CA MET A 99 28.27 -3.55 -1.28
C MET A 99 27.08 -2.61 -1.06
N GLU A 100 26.71 -1.82 -2.07
CA GLU A 100 25.49 -0.99 -2.02
C GLU A 100 24.23 -1.86 -1.86
N ARG A 101 24.17 -3.00 -2.56
CA ARG A 101 23.04 -3.93 -2.40
C ARG A 101 22.99 -4.56 -1.00
N GLN A 102 24.14 -4.88 -0.41
CA GLN A 102 24.22 -5.38 0.97
C GLN A 102 23.80 -4.30 1.99
N ALA A 103 24.25 -3.06 1.81
CA ALA A 103 23.88 -1.96 2.69
C ALA A 103 22.36 -1.73 2.72
N LYS A 104 21.71 -1.78 1.54
CA LYS A 104 20.23 -1.73 1.43
C LYS A 104 19.54 -2.92 2.09
N LEU A 105 20.10 -4.12 1.96
CA LEU A 105 19.53 -5.35 2.50
C LEU A 105 19.65 -5.45 4.03
N LEU A 106 20.73 -4.88 4.59
CA LEU A 106 21.01 -4.81 6.02
C LEU A 106 20.47 -3.53 6.69
N GLY A 107 19.95 -2.58 5.90
CA GLY A 107 19.45 -1.30 6.41
C GLY A 107 20.56 -0.38 6.94
N LEU A 108 21.78 -0.50 6.43
CA LEU A 108 22.92 0.33 6.81
C LEU A 108 22.88 1.72 6.14
N ASP A 109 22.09 1.86 5.08
CA ASP A 109 21.86 3.14 4.42
C ASP A 109 20.81 3.96 5.17
N VAL A 110 21.22 5.11 5.68
CA VAL A 110 20.29 6.10 6.24
C VAL A 110 19.44 6.67 5.10
N PRO A 111 18.10 6.68 5.21
CA PRO A 111 17.27 7.31 4.21
C PRO A 111 17.62 8.80 4.12
N LYS A 112 18.09 9.25 2.95
CA LYS A 112 18.34 10.66 2.71
C LYS A 112 17.00 11.39 2.71
N ARG A 113 16.81 12.32 3.66
CA ARG A 113 15.69 13.27 3.64
C ARG A 113 15.85 14.10 2.36
N VAL A 114 14.96 13.88 1.40
CA VAL A 114 14.85 14.75 0.22
C VAL A 114 14.00 15.93 0.66
N GLU A 115 14.63 17.09 0.84
CA GLU A 115 13.87 18.33 1.01
C GLU A 115 13.34 18.74 -0.36
N HIS A 116 12.02 18.87 -0.48
CA HIS A 116 11.35 19.36 -1.69
C HIS A 116 11.35 20.89 -1.79
N SER A 117 12.22 21.57 -1.05
CA SER A 117 12.28 23.03 -0.98
C SER A 117 13.42 23.53 -1.86
N GLY A 118 13.07 24.10 -3.02
CA GLY A 118 13.99 24.93 -3.81
C GLY A 118 14.28 26.27 -3.09
N PRO A 119 15.38 26.95 -3.44
CA PRO A 119 15.64 28.28 -2.89
C PRO A 119 14.57 29.23 -3.43
N ASP A 120 13.89 29.93 -2.53
CA ASP A 120 12.80 30.87 -2.77
C ASP A 120 11.44 30.27 -3.15
N VAL A 121 10.96 29.30 -2.38
CA VAL A 121 9.51 29.06 -2.27
C VAL A 121 9.11 29.22 -0.81
N GLU A 122 8.21 30.16 -0.56
CA GLU A 122 7.56 30.39 0.73
C GLU A 122 7.00 29.07 1.30
N PRO A 123 6.81 28.98 2.64
CA PRO A 123 6.22 27.80 3.26
C PRO A 123 4.99 27.37 2.46
N ILE A 124 4.91 26.10 2.08
CA ILE A 124 3.68 25.53 1.53
C ILE A 124 2.69 25.53 2.70
N GLU A 125 2.00 26.66 2.88
CA GLU A 125 0.74 26.67 3.58
C GLU A 125 -0.11 25.60 2.89
N ALA A 126 -0.67 24.68 3.67
CA ALA A 126 -1.68 23.78 3.15
C ALA A 126 -2.72 24.66 2.47
N ALA A 127 -2.70 24.71 1.13
CA ALA A 127 -3.50 25.64 0.38
C ALA A 127 -4.93 25.45 0.86
N GLN A 128 -5.46 26.47 1.53
CA GLN A 128 -6.90 26.57 1.67
C GLN A 128 -7.44 26.38 0.25
N PRO A 129 -8.43 25.49 0.02
CA PRO A 129 -8.93 25.29 -1.32
C PRO A 129 -9.31 26.66 -1.85
N ALA A 130 -8.57 27.14 -2.85
CA ALA A 130 -8.83 28.41 -3.46
C ALA A 130 -10.31 28.40 -3.85
N LYS A 131 -11.07 29.40 -3.41
CA LYS A 131 -12.45 29.54 -3.85
C LYS A 131 -12.39 29.52 -5.38
N PRO A 132 -13.14 28.63 -6.06
CA PRO A 132 -13.10 28.57 -7.51
C PRO A 132 -13.40 29.97 -8.04
N ASP A 133 -12.51 30.47 -8.90
CA ASP A 133 -12.73 31.75 -9.57
C ASP A 133 -13.88 31.54 -10.55
N MET A 134 -15.03 32.13 -10.26
CA MET A 134 -16.25 31.95 -11.06
C MET A 134 -16.23 32.86 -12.30
N SER A 135 -15.20 33.68 -12.48
CA SER A 135 -15.03 34.61 -13.61
C SER A 135 -14.57 33.93 -14.90
N ASP A 136 -13.99 32.73 -14.79
CA ASP A 136 -13.38 31.99 -15.90
C ASP A 136 -14.38 31.14 -16.70
N PHE A 137 -15.62 31.00 -16.20
CA PHE A 137 -16.64 30.24 -16.90
C PHE A 137 -17.44 31.16 -17.83
N THR A 138 -17.54 30.75 -19.09
CA THR A 138 -18.46 31.37 -20.05
C THR A 138 -19.92 31.06 -19.68
N ASP A 139 -20.86 31.91 -20.12
CA ASP A 139 -22.29 31.70 -19.89
C ASP A 139 -22.77 30.32 -20.41
N GLU A 140 -22.15 29.83 -21.49
CA GLU A 140 -22.41 28.51 -22.08
C GLU A 140 -21.93 27.35 -21.18
N GLU A 141 -20.79 27.52 -20.51
CA GLU A 141 -20.24 26.54 -19.57
C GLU A 141 -21.04 26.51 -18.27
N LEU A 142 -21.54 27.66 -17.81
CA LEU A 142 -22.46 27.72 -16.67
C LEU A 142 -23.77 27.00 -16.97
N ASP A 143 -24.34 27.20 -18.17
CA ASP A 143 -25.62 26.58 -18.54
C ASP A 143 -25.48 25.05 -18.63
N THR A 144 -24.36 24.58 -19.19
CA THR A 144 -24.02 23.15 -19.21
C THR A 144 -23.89 22.57 -17.80
N PHE A 145 -23.25 23.32 -16.90
CA PHE A 145 -23.10 22.91 -15.51
C PHE A 145 -24.45 22.85 -14.78
N LEU A 146 -25.34 23.82 -15.01
CA LEU A 146 -26.69 23.84 -14.43
C LEU A 146 -27.52 22.65 -14.89
N VAL A 147 -27.48 22.31 -16.19
CA VAL A 147 -28.16 21.12 -16.73
C VAL A 147 -27.62 19.83 -16.09
N LEU A 148 -26.31 19.75 -15.87
CA LEU A 148 -25.70 18.57 -15.24
C LEU A 148 -26.10 18.44 -13.77
N VAL A 149 -26.09 19.55 -13.03
CA VAL A 149 -26.54 19.59 -11.63
C VAL A 149 -28.01 19.23 -11.52
N ASP A 150 -28.86 19.69 -12.44
CA ASP A 150 -30.28 19.38 -12.44
C ASP A 150 -30.54 17.88 -12.71
N LYS A 151 -29.79 17.27 -13.64
CA LYS A 151 -29.81 15.81 -13.87
C LYS A 151 -29.34 14.98 -12.67
N ILE A 152 -28.39 15.50 -11.90
CA ILE A 152 -27.89 14.83 -10.69
C ILE A 152 -28.89 14.98 -9.54
N LYS A 153 -29.53 16.14 -9.42
CA LYS A 153 -30.44 16.47 -8.33
C LYS A 153 -31.85 15.90 -8.54
N TYR A 154 -32.30 15.84 -9.78
CA TYR A 154 -33.57 15.26 -10.20
C TYR A 154 -33.32 14.30 -11.37
N PRO A 155 -32.77 13.11 -11.08
CA PRO A 155 -32.64 12.07 -12.10
C PRO A 155 -34.06 11.73 -12.58
N GLN A 156 -34.39 12.16 -13.80
CA GLN A 156 -35.70 11.93 -14.40
C GLN A 156 -36.05 10.44 -14.25
N GLU A 157 -37.21 10.17 -13.64
CA GLU A 157 -37.72 8.82 -13.47
C GLU A 157 -37.69 8.10 -14.82
N LYS A 158 -37.16 6.87 -14.83
CA LYS A 158 -37.16 6.03 -16.02
C LYS A 158 -38.61 5.89 -16.50
N GLU A 159 -38.91 6.39 -17.69
CA GLU A 159 -40.13 6.01 -18.39
C GLU A 159 -40.18 4.47 -18.45
N GLU A 160 -41.15 3.89 -17.74
CA GLU A 160 -41.65 2.55 -18.01
C GLU A 160 -42.12 2.51 -19.46
N VAL A 161 -41.31 1.89 -20.32
CA VAL A 161 -41.80 1.42 -21.62
C VAL A 161 -42.35 0.02 -21.39
N ASP A 162 -43.60 -0.02 -20.92
CA ASP A 162 -44.50 -1.17 -21.03
C ASP A 162 -45.43 -0.91 -22.24
N ALA A 163 -45.21 -1.68 -23.32
CA ALA A 163 -46.17 -2.13 -24.36
C ALA A 163 -45.46 -2.37 -25.71
#